data_AF-A0A8J2L3F0-F1
#
_entry.id   AF-A0A8J2L3F0-F1
#
_cell.length_a   1.000
_cell.length_b   1.000
_cell.length_c   1.000
_cell.angle_alpha   90.00
_cell.angle_beta   90.00
_cell.angle_gamma   90.00
#
_symmetry.space_group_name_H-M   'P 1'
#
loop_
_entity.id
_entity.type
_entity.pdbx_description
1 polymer ?
#
loop_
_entity_poly.entity_id
_entity_poly.type
_entity_poly.pdbx_seq_one_letter_code
_entity_poly.pdbx_strand_id
1 'polypeptide(L)' 'EEMKGHSISGRKCNANKGVPALPSVDPTKRDAVVEFTLKTFNMNPSGTNKGMDLYMFQKGKILASLGKLLREDPNQSN' A
#
# COMPACT_ATOMS: atom_id res chain seq x y z
N GLU A 1 9.50 -5.25 -14.35
CA GLU A 1 10.21 -6.26 -13.53
C GLU A 1 10.11 -6.03 -12.01
N GLU A 2 10.12 -4.79 -11.50
CA GLU A 2 10.22 -4.51 -10.05
C GLU A 2 8.99 -4.87 -9.18
N MET A 3 7.79 -5.05 -9.73
CA MET A 3 6.57 -5.26 -8.91
C MET A 3 6.48 -6.65 -8.28
N LYS A 4 7.06 -7.68 -8.89
CA LYS A 4 6.85 -9.09 -8.51
C LYS A 4 7.69 -9.56 -7.32
N GLY A 5 8.71 -8.78 -6.95
CA GLY A 5 9.69 -9.14 -5.93
C GLY A 5 9.62 -8.31 -4.66
N HIS A 6 8.68 -7.37 -4.53
CA HIS A 6 8.66 -6.41 -3.42
C HIS A 6 7.34 -6.44 -2.64
N SER A 7 7.43 -6.17 -1.34
CA SER A 7 6.30 -5.99 -0.42
C SER A 7 6.13 -4.52 -0.07
N ILE A 8 4.92 -4.06 0.24
CA ILE A 8 4.68 -2.67 0.68
C ILE A 8 5.46 -2.28 1.95
N SER A 9 5.74 -3.25 2.81
CA SER A 9 6.35 -2.99 4.12
C SER A 9 7.55 -3.85 4.45
N GLY A 10 7.91 -4.79 3.57
CA GLY A 10 8.98 -5.76 3.80
C GLY A 10 8.72 -6.72 4.97
N ARG A 11 7.53 -6.68 5.58
CA ARG A 11 7.18 -7.53 6.71
C ARG A 11 6.83 -8.94 6.26
N LYS A 12 7.29 -9.92 7.03
CA LYS A 12 6.94 -11.32 6.87
C LYS A 12 5.47 -11.53 7.21
N CYS A 13 4.74 -12.25 6.37
CA CYS A 13 3.37 -12.64 6.67
C CYS A 13 3.36 -13.70 7.78
N ASN A 14 2.58 -13.49 8.84
CA ASN A 14 2.47 -14.44 9.96
C ASN A 14 1.94 -15.82 9.54
N ALA A 15 1.18 -15.91 8.45
CA ALA A 15 0.71 -17.18 7.89
C ALA A 15 1.82 -17.92 7.12
N ASN A 16 2.82 -17.20 6.59
CA ASN A 16 3.88 -17.76 5.76
C ASN A 16 5.23 -17.70 6.50
N LYS A 17 5.27 -18.19 7.75
CA LYS A 17 6.49 -18.19 8.58
C LYS A 17 7.70 -18.89 7.93
N GLY A 18 7.48 -19.78 6.96
CA GLY A 18 8.54 -20.46 6.21
C GLY A 18 9.06 -19.72 4.97
N VAL A 19 8.38 -18.67 4.50
CA VAL A 19 8.74 -17.98 3.25
C VAL A 19 9.59 -16.74 3.55
N PRO A 20 10.70 -16.49 2.83
CA PRO A 20 11.51 -15.29 3.01
C PRO A 20 10.68 -14.01 2.79
N ALA A 21 10.96 -12.97 3.58
CA ALA A 21 10.29 -11.70 3.42
C ALA A 21 10.75 -11.03 2.12
N LEU A 22 9.80 -10.52 1.34
CA LEU A 22 10.12 -9.75 0.14
C LEU A 22 10.67 -8.37 0.55
N PRO A 23 11.67 -7.82 -0.16
CA PRO A 23 12.16 -6.47 0.08
C PRO A 23 11.04 -5.43 0.00
N SER A 24 11.15 -4.36 0.80
CA SER A 24 10.17 -3.27 0.77
C SER A 24 10.23 -2.52 -0.56
N VAL A 25 9.06 -2.16 -1.11
CA VAL A 25 8.99 -1.14 -2.17
C VAL A 25 9.59 0.16 -1.63
N ASP A 26 10.27 0.90 -2.52
CA ASP A 26 10.80 2.22 -2.23
C ASP A 26 9.73 3.08 -1.51
N PRO A 27 9.99 3.46 -0.23
CA PRO A 27 9.02 4.16 0.59
C PRO A 27 8.66 5.54 -0.01
N THR A 28 9.60 6.21 -0.68
CA THR A 28 9.36 7.52 -1.30
C THR A 28 8.40 7.39 -2.47
N LYS A 29 8.59 6.39 -3.33
CA LYS A 29 7.66 6.13 -4.45
C LYS A 29 6.29 5.68 -3.95
N ARG A 30 6.25 4.82 -2.93
CA ARG A 30 5.01 4.37 -2.28
C ARG A 30 4.22 5.56 -1.74
N ASP A 31 4.87 6.41 -0.97
CA ASP A 31 4.21 7.53 -0.30
C ASP A 31 3.73 8.57 -1.33
N ALA A 32 4.50 8.81 -2.39
CA ALA A 32 4.07 9.66 -3.52
C ALA A 32 2.80 9.14 -4.20
N VAL A 33 2.67 7.82 -4.43
CA VAL A 33 1.46 7.23 -5.02
C VAL A 33 0.26 7.35 -4.06
N VAL A 34 0.49 7.16 -2.76
CA VAL A 34 -0.54 7.31 -1.74
C VAL A 34 -1.05 8.75 -1.69
N GLU A 35 -0.14 9.73 -1.66
CA GLU A 35 -0.50 11.16 -1.68
C GLU A 35 -1.17 11.57 -2.98
N PHE A 36 -0.67 11.11 -4.14
CA PHE A 36 -1.30 11.35 -5.43
C PHE A 36 -2.74 10.83 -5.45
N THR A 37 -2.96 9.61 -4.96
CA THR A 37 -4.29 9.00 -4.89
C THR A 37 -5.21 9.81 -3.98
N LEU A 38 -4.76 10.15 -2.78
CA LEU A 38 -5.54 10.97 -1.83
C LEU A 38 -5.92 12.33 -2.44
N LYS A 39 -4.97 13.00 -3.10
CA LYS A 39 -5.22 14.27 -3.78
C LYS A 39 -6.19 14.13 -4.96
N THR A 40 -6.06 13.06 -5.74
CA THR A 40 -6.95 12.77 -6.89
C THR A 40 -8.41 12.62 -6.44
N PHE A 41 -8.63 12.04 -5.26
CA PHE A 41 -9.97 11.91 -4.67
C PHE A 41 -10.36 13.06 -3.73
N ASN A 42 -9.62 14.17 -3.77
CA ASN A 42 -9.82 15.37 -2.94
C ASN A 42 -9.85 15.09 -1.42
N MET A 43 -9.12 14.08 -0.98
CA MET A 43 -9.01 13.65 0.42
C MET A 43 -7.80 14.31 1.05
N ASN A 44 -8.02 15.53 1.54
CA ASN A 44 -6.99 16.30 2.22
C ASN A 44 -7.07 16.09 3.74
N PRO A 45 -5.93 16.16 4.45
CA PRO A 45 -5.95 16.19 5.91
C PRO A 45 -6.72 17.44 6.36
N SER A 46 -7.85 17.23 7.03
CA SER A 46 -8.61 18.33 7.62
C SER A 46 -8.07 18.64 9.01
N GLY A 47 -8.04 19.92 9.39
CA GLY A 47 -7.60 20.38 10.71
C GLY A 47 -8.51 19.95 11.87
N THR A 48 -9.54 19.14 11.61
CA THR A 48 -10.43 18.56 12.62
C THR A 48 -10.04 17.11 12.89
N ASN A 49 -10.17 16.65 14.14
CA ASN A 49 -9.87 15.26 14.53
C ASN A 49 -10.61 14.23 13.65
N LYS A 50 -11.91 14.44 13.41
CA LYS A 50 -12.73 13.56 12.54
C LYS A 50 -12.22 13.51 11.10
N GLY A 51 -11.80 14.65 10.58
CA GLY A 51 -11.25 14.75 9.23
C GLY A 51 -9.88 14.08 9.12
N MET A 52 -9.06 14.15 10.17
CA MET A 52 -7.78 13.46 10.24
C MET A 52 -7.94 11.95 10.38
N ASP A 53 -8.91 11.48 11.16
CA ASP A 53 -9.25 10.05 11.28
C ASP A 53 -9.70 9.47 9.93
N LEU A 54 -10.57 10.20 9.22
CA LEU A 54 -11.00 9.80 7.88
C LEU A 54 -9.82 9.77 6.89
N TYR A 55 -8.95 10.77 6.93
CA TYR A 55 -7.73 10.82 6.11
C TYR A 55 -6.84 9.60 6.36
N MET A 56 -6.55 9.27 7.62
CA MET A 56 -5.73 8.11 8.00
C MET A 56 -6.38 6.78 7.60
N PHE A 57 -7.71 6.66 7.78
CA PHE A 57 -8.46 5.48 7.37
C PHE A 57 -8.36 5.24 5.85
N GLN A 58 -8.49 6.29 5.04
CA GLN A 58 -8.38 6.17 3.59
C GLN A 58 -6.96 5.91 3.13
N LYS A 59 -5.98 6.55 3.76
CA LYS A 59 -4.55 6.23 3.56
C LYS A 59 -4.27 4.75 3.79
N GLY A 60 -4.83 4.16 4.86
CA GLY A 60 -4.73 2.74 5.16
C GLY A 60 -5.35 1.83 4.09
N LYS A 61 -6.52 2.20 3.56
CA LYS A 61 -7.16 1.45 2.45
C LYS A 61 -6.32 1.46 1.18
N ILE A 62 -5.78 2.61 0.81
CA ILE A 62 -4.93 2.74 -0.39
C ILE A 62 -3.69 1.87 -0.25
N LEU A 63 -3.02 1.89 0.91
CA LEU A 63 -1.88 1.03 1.21
C LEU A 63 -2.23 -0.47 1.14
N ALA A 64 -3.40 -0.86 1.64
CA ALA A 64 -3.85 -2.24 1.56
C ALA A 64 -4.12 -2.69 0.11
N SER A 65 -4.75 -1.84 -0.70
CA SER A 65 -5.01 -2.10 -2.12
C SER A 65 -3.72 -2.17 -2.94
N LEU A 66 -2.78 -1.24 -2.74
CA LEU A 66 -1.45 -1.29 -3.34
C LEU A 66 -0.73 -2.60 -2.98
N GLY A 67 -0.85 -3.03 -1.72
CA GLY A 67 -0.29 -4.31 -1.29
C GLY A 67 -0.95 -5.53 -1.91
N LYS A 68 -2.22 -5.47 -2.33
CA LYS A 68 -2.88 -6.54 -3.09
C LYS A 68 -2.41 -6.54 -4.54
N LEU A 69 -2.37 -5.37 -5.18
CA LEU A 69 -1.91 -5.22 -6.57
C LEU A 69 -0.49 -5.77 -6.78
N LEU A 70 0.42 -5.50 -5.84
CA LEU A 70 1.79 -6.02 -5.91
C LEU A 70 1.89 -7.54 -5.67
N ARG A 71 0.86 -8.14 -5.07
CA ARG A 71 0.77 -9.58 -4.84
C ARG A 71 0.01 -10.32 -5.95
N GLU A 72 -0.76 -9.61 -6.77
CA GLU A 72 -1.48 -10.20 -7.90
C GLU A 72 -0.46 -10.56 -8.99
N ASP A 73 -0.27 -11.87 -9.17
CA ASP A 73 0.44 -12.44 -10.30
C ASP A 73 -0.34 -12.12 -11.59
N PRO A 74 0.24 -11.44 -12.60
CA PRO A 74 -0.40 -11.23 -13.88
C PRO A 74 -0.64 -12.53 -14.68
N ASN A 75 -0.22 -13.68 -14.15
CA ASN A 75 -0.43 -15.02 -14.71
C ASN A 75 -1.56 -15.82 -14.05
N GLN A 76 -2.32 -15.25 -13.10
CA GLN A 76 -3.59 -15.84 -12.66
C GLN A 76 -4.77 -15.13 -13.34
N SER A 77 -4.86 -15.28 -14.67
CA SER A 77 -6.17 -15.24 -15.33
C SER A 77 -6.86 -16.58 -15.06
N ASN A 78 -7.96 -16.56 -14.33
CA ASN A 78 -9.03 -17.56 -14.49
C ASN A 78 -9.90 -17.17 -15.68
#